data_AF-A0A4Q5PFL3-F1
#
_entry.id   AF-A0A4Q5PFL3-F1
#
_cell.length_a   1.000
_cell.length_b   1.000
_cell.length_c   1.000
_cell.angle_alpha   90.00
_cell.angle_beta   90.00
_cell.angle_gamma   90.00
#
_symmetry.space_group_name_H-M   'P 1'
#
loop_
_entity.id
_entity.type
_entity.pdbx_description
1 polymer ?
#
loop_
_entity_poly.entity_id
_entity_poly.type
_entity_poly.pdbx_seq_one_letter_code
_entity_poly.pdbx_strand_id
1 'polypeptide(L)'
;MIEVTSGSVVLHGFADTAGRANVTPLTELAITRALGGSASATFASYTAAKGVALKAGLEAAKAYVKTEVTALAGGYPASDPFTGTFKVGDADDKVLDNLAAALATGNKKLDDLRLAAVSGQPLAAAVARGTLVEPALVLTTITAAQIDAAGGSGLQALTGPARCDVKVVSLNYNTVGVNGEKTNASGVMLVPAGTCTAAAGLVAYAKGTDVQKPRTLATPADPETFLLAAFYASQGYAVVASDYLGYAKSTYTYHPYLHADSEASTVIDSIRAARNAAATAGATLSGKVMLAGYSQGGHASMAAHRAIERDNAAEINVVAGAHLAGPYNLSGATKSTTAIAGYQFFTPFIVTAWQKVYGNVYTSVSQAFKAPYDSYIETLLPNPTLTTTTLVTSGKLPGASGETPAQARDALFQPAFLLDSQTNDNNTLYLNAKKNDLFGWNPKSKVLLCGGAGDPTVPPALHQRQMKADFDSRQLTNVTSVDVDPQVQAAYGTGGAAPTDPTSSAFATYYGNYHGNYEPPFCHANAKATFDTVN
;
A
#
# COMPACT_ATOMS: atom_id res chain seq x y z
N MET A 1 14.94 6.93 -18.83
CA MET A 1 14.74 5.75 -19.67
C MET A 1 15.76 5.76 -20.79
N ILE A 2 16.80 4.93 -20.69
CA ILE A 2 17.42 4.25 -21.84
C ILE A 2 17.87 2.89 -21.31
N GLU A 3 17.18 1.84 -21.75
CA GLU A 3 17.73 0.50 -21.87
C GLU A 3 18.42 0.46 -23.25
N VAL A 4 19.65 -0.05 -23.33
CA VAL A 4 20.14 -0.62 -24.59
C VAL A 4 20.69 -2.00 -24.29
N THR A 5 20.03 -2.97 -24.90
CA THR A 5 20.39 -4.37 -25.06
C THR A 5 21.56 -4.49 -26.03
N SER A 6 22.73 -4.88 -25.52
CA SER A 6 23.57 -5.99 -26.04
C SER A 6 24.95 -5.94 -25.36
N GLY A 7 25.26 -6.94 -24.53
CA GLY A 7 26.62 -7.20 -24.03
C GLY A 7 27.18 -6.19 -23.02
N SER A 8 27.39 -6.67 -21.79
CA SER A 8 28.13 -6.03 -20.68
C SER A 8 27.57 -4.69 -20.12
N VAL A 9 26.70 -4.86 -19.12
CA VAL A 9 26.45 -4.02 -17.92
C VAL A 9 26.57 -2.50 -18.08
N VAL A 10 25.41 -1.83 -17.99
CA VAL A 10 25.31 -0.37 -17.90
C VAL A 10 25.56 0.08 -16.48
N LEU A 11 26.54 0.97 -16.33
CA LEU A 11 26.91 1.66 -15.10
C LEU A 11 26.71 3.16 -15.26
N HIS A 12 26.44 3.86 -14.16
CA HIS A 12 26.13 5.28 -14.05
C HIS A 12 26.95 5.89 -12.86
N GLY A 13 27.00 7.18 -12.50
CA GLY A 13 27.79 7.71 -11.36
C GLY A 13 27.20 8.97 -10.71
N PHE A 14 27.69 9.46 -9.56
CA PHE A 14 27.11 10.65 -8.91
C PHE A 14 26.95 11.87 -9.84
N ALA A 15 25.74 12.41 -9.91
CA ALA A 15 25.41 13.61 -10.68
C ALA A 15 25.67 14.89 -9.84
N ASP A 16 26.90 15.41 -9.82
CA ASP A 16 27.13 16.79 -9.32
C ASP A 16 26.69 17.86 -10.36
N THR A 17 26.27 17.43 -11.56
CA THR A 17 25.57 18.26 -12.55
C THR A 17 24.75 17.32 -13.43
N ALA A 18 23.42 17.47 -13.46
CA ALA A 18 22.44 16.70 -14.25
C ALA A 18 23.00 15.54 -15.11
N GLY A 19 23.35 14.39 -14.49
CA GLY A 19 24.04 13.28 -15.17
C GLY A 19 24.09 11.98 -14.36
N ARG A 20 23.23 11.02 -14.74
CA ARG A 20 23.14 9.54 -14.49
C ARG A 20 23.98 8.90 -13.35
N ALA A 21 23.36 8.22 -12.36
CA ALA A 21 23.94 7.49 -11.18
C ALA A 21 23.92 5.94 -11.16
N ASN A 22 25.07 5.30 -10.77
CA ASN A 22 25.29 3.82 -10.70
C ASN A 22 24.34 3.27 -9.66
N VAL A 23 23.43 2.38 -10.04
CA VAL A 23 22.62 1.66 -9.06
C VAL A 23 23.03 0.20 -9.11
N THR A 24 24.10 -0.13 -8.38
CA THR A 24 24.33 -1.50 -7.91
C THR A 24 23.54 -1.73 -6.61
N PRO A 25 23.28 -2.99 -6.22
CA PRO A 25 22.69 -3.30 -4.91
C PRO A 25 23.38 -2.56 -3.75
N LEU A 26 24.71 -2.38 -3.81
CA LEU A 26 25.49 -1.72 -2.76
C LEU A 26 25.23 -0.22 -2.68
N THR A 27 25.20 0.45 -3.84
CA THR A 27 24.87 1.89 -3.89
C THR A 27 23.44 2.14 -3.42
N GLU A 28 22.49 1.25 -3.75
CA GLU A 28 21.12 1.36 -3.29
C GLU A 28 21.03 1.20 -1.76
N LEU A 29 21.70 0.20 -1.18
CA LEU A 29 21.75 0.02 0.27
C LEU A 29 22.34 1.24 0.98
N ALA A 30 23.41 1.82 0.42
CA ALA A 30 24.07 2.98 1.01
C ALA A 30 23.22 4.25 0.90
N ILE A 31 22.57 4.51 -0.24
CA ILE A 31 21.62 5.63 -0.36
C ILE A 31 20.44 5.43 0.59
N THR A 32 19.90 4.21 0.64
CA THR A 32 18.79 3.86 1.51
C THR A 32 19.14 4.10 2.98
N ARG A 33 20.34 3.70 3.39
CA ARG A 33 20.85 3.95 4.74
C ARG A 33 21.07 5.42 5.03
N ALA A 34 21.66 6.16 4.09
CA ALA A 34 21.96 7.58 4.27
C ALA A 34 20.69 8.44 4.43
N LEU A 35 19.59 8.03 3.78
CA LEU A 35 18.36 8.82 3.71
C LEU A 35 17.18 8.25 4.51
N GLY A 36 17.30 7.02 5.02
CA GLY A 36 16.21 6.32 5.70
C GLY A 36 15.01 6.04 4.79
N GLY A 37 15.24 5.85 3.49
CA GLY A 37 14.19 5.66 2.49
C GLY A 37 14.75 5.30 1.11
N SER A 38 13.91 4.78 0.20
CA SER A 38 14.40 4.23 -1.08
C SER A 38 15.13 5.24 -1.98
N ALA A 39 16.17 4.77 -2.69
CA ALA A 39 16.97 5.58 -3.60
C ALA A 39 16.16 6.14 -4.78
N SER A 40 15.27 5.33 -5.36
CA SER A 40 14.42 5.72 -6.50
C SER A 40 13.45 6.86 -6.18
N ALA A 41 12.75 6.79 -5.04
CA ALA A 41 11.87 7.86 -4.58
C ALA A 41 12.65 9.17 -4.32
N THR A 42 13.88 9.04 -3.83
CA THR A 42 14.77 10.18 -3.61
C THR A 42 15.14 10.87 -4.93
N PHE A 43 15.55 10.10 -5.94
CA PHE A 43 15.96 10.66 -7.22
C PHE A 43 14.80 11.26 -8.01
N ALA A 44 13.62 10.64 -7.97
CA ALA A 44 12.40 11.16 -8.61
C ALA A 44 11.97 12.54 -8.06
N SER A 45 12.41 12.88 -6.85
CA SER A 45 12.06 14.11 -6.14
C SER A 45 13.30 14.90 -5.70
N TYR A 46 14.41 14.78 -6.44
CA TYR A 46 15.69 15.37 -6.08
C TYR A 46 15.61 16.90 -5.92
N THR A 47 16.25 17.41 -4.87
CA THR A 47 16.48 18.84 -4.65
C THR A 47 17.90 19.05 -4.15
N ALA A 48 18.44 20.28 -4.31
CA ALA A 48 19.78 20.61 -3.81
C ALA A 48 19.93 20.32 -2.30
N ALA A 49 18.88 20.57 -1.51
CA ALA A 49 18.86 20.26 -0.07
C ALA A 49 18.98 18.75 0.20
N LYS A 50 18.32 17.90 -0.58
CA LYS A 50 18.49 16.43 -0.50
C LYS A 50 19.91 16.00 -0.89
N GLY A 51 20.52 16.69 -1.87
CA GLY A 51 21.92 16.49 -2.22
C GLY A 51 22.86 16.73 -1.03
N VAL A 52 22.63 17.79 -0.25
CA VAL A 52 23.42 18.09 0.96
C VAL A 52 23.23 17.02 2.03
N ALA A 53 21.99 16.61 2.32
CA ALA A 53 21.70 15.58 3.32
C ALA A 53 22.33 14.23 2.96
N LEU A 54 22.21 13.82 1.69
CA LEU A 54 22.84 12.60 1.18
C LEU A 54 24.36 12.66 1.37
N LYS A 55 25.00 13.76 0.97
CA LYS A 55 26.46 13.94 1.10
C LYS A 55 26.95 13.85 2.54
N ALA A 56 26.18 14.38 3.49
CA ALA A 56 26.52 14.32 4.91
C ALA A 56 26.45 12.90 5.50
N GLY A 57 25.47 12.08 5.08
CA GLY A 57 25.26 10.72 5.60
C GLY A 57 26.00 9.61 4.83
N LEU A 58 26.48 9.91 3.62
CA LEU A 58 26.95 8.89 2.67
C LEU A 58 28.14 8.07 3.17
N GLU A 59 29.14 8.71 3.78
CA GLU A 59 30.36 8.00 4.21
C GLU A 59 30.06 7.01 5.36
N ALA A 60 29.20 7.40 6.31
CA ALA A 60 28.74 6.49 7.35
C ALA A 60 27.91 5.33 6.76
N ALA A 61 27.07 5.61 5.77
CA ALA A 61 26.28 4.59 5.08
C ALA A 61 27.16 3.62 4.27
N LYS A 62 28.17 4.10 3.56
CA LYS A 62 29.17 3.27 2.86
C LYS A 62 29.91 2.36 3.84
N ALA A 63 30.33 2.88 4.99
CA ALA A 63 31.03 2.09 6.01
C ALA A 63 30.13 0.97 6.57
N TYR A 64 28.85 1.27 6.83
CA TYR A 64 27.85 0.28 7.22
C TYR A 64 27.68 -0.81 6.15
N VAL A 65 27.40 -0.44 4.90
CA VAL A 65 27.19 -1.41 3.80
C VAL A 65 28.45 -2.26 3.58
N LYS A 66 29.64 -1.66 3.65
CA LYS A 66 30.91 -2.40 3.56
C LYS A 66 31.03 -3.49 4.63
N THR A 67 30.72 -3.14 5.87
CA THR A 67 30.80 -4.07 7.01
C THR A 67 29.83 -5.24 6.82
N GLU A 68 28.58 -4.93 6.51
CA GLU A 68 27.51 -5.92 6.41
C GLU A 68 27.67 -6.84 5.19
N VAL A 69 28.06 -6.30 4.04
CA VAL A 69 28.27 -7.09 2.83
C VAL A 69 29.53 -7.95 2.94
N THR A 70 30.59 -7.46 3.62
CA THR A 70 31.75 -8.31 3.93
C THR A 70 31.34 -9.52 4.76
N ALA A 71 30.47 -9.33 5.75
CA ALA A 71 29.97 -10.41 6.59
C ALA A 71 29.10 -11.43 5.83
N LEU A 72 28.30 -10.97 4.85
CA LEU A 72 27.41 -11.82 4.06
C LEU A 72 28.09 -12.53 2.89
N ALA A 73 28.92 -11.80 2.13
CA ALA A 73 29.49 -12.22 0.85
C ALA A 73 30.96 -12.65 0.96
N GLY A 74 31.55 -12.57 2.15
CA GLY A 74 32.96 -12.88 2.39
C GLY A 74 33.93 -11.83 1.85
N GLY A 75 33.44 -10.66 1.44
CA GLY A 75 34.24 -9.58 0.87
C GLY A 75 33.42 -8.36 0.49
N TYR A 76 34.09 -7.30 0.03
CA TYR A 76 33.49 -6.07 -0.47
C TYR A 76 34.24 -5.60 -1.71
N PRO A 77 33.58 -4.95 -2.71
CA PRO A 77 34.28 -4.43 -3.87
C PRO A 77 35.47 -3.54 -3.52
N ALA A 78 36.56 -3.69 -4.26
CA ALA A 78 37.75 -2.87 -4.11
C ALA A 78 37.52 -1.47 -4.71
N SER A 79 36.73 -1.37 -5.78
CA SER A 79 36.29 -0.08 -6.31
C SER A 79 35.14 0.51 -5.48
N ASP A 80 35.08 1.84 -5.37
CA ASP A 80 33.95 2.51 -4.71
C ASP A 80 32.69 2.26 -5.53
N PRO A 81 31.63 1.64 -4.98
CA PRO A 81 30.43 1.32 -5.76
C PRO A 81 29.76 2.52 -6.43
N PHE A 82 30.01 3.74 -5.95
CA PHE A 82 29.40 4.96 -6.47
C PHE A 82 30.19 5.65 -7.58
N THR A 83 31.50 5.37 -7.70
CA THR A 83 32.39 6.02 -8.69
C THR A 83 33.21 5.03 -9.51
N GLY A 84 33.23 3.76 -9.10
CA GLY A 84 33.94 2.67 -9.75
C GLY A 84 33.23 2.16 -11.01
N THR A 85 34.01 1.52 -11.88
CA THR A 85 33.50 0.82 -13.05
C THR A 85 33.49 -0.69 -12.76
N PHE A 86 32.30 -1.30 -12.66
CA PHE A 86 32.13 -2.75 -12.58
C PHE A 86 32.20 -3.39 -13.97
N LYS A 87 32.78 -4.58 -14.06
CA LYS A 87 32.75 -5.39 -15.28
C LYS A 87 32.28 -6.78 -14.92
N VAL A 88 31.36 -7.33 -15.72
CA VAL A 88 30.92 -8.73 -15.55
C VAL A 88 32.14 -9.65 -15.54
N GLY A 89 32.22 -10.50 -14.53
CA GLY A 89 33.29 -11.47 -14.30
C GLY A 89 34.53 -10.91 -13.62
N ASP A 90 34.59 -9.63 -13.26
CA ASP A 90 35.69 -9.07 -12.48
C ASP A 90 35.58 -9.43 -10.98
N ALA A 91 36.56 -8.96 -10.19
CA ALA A 91 36.59 -9.27 -8.76
C ALA A 91 35.46 -8.62 -7.97
N ASP A 92 34.95 -7.47 -8.41
CA ASP A 92 33.88 -6.73 -7.74
C ASP A 92 32.51 -7.37 -8.07
N ASP A 93 32.32 -7.85 -9.30
CA ASP A 93 31.16 -8.64 -9.73
C ASP A 93 31.02 -9.94 -8.92
N LYS A 94 32.13 -10.64 -8.68
CA LYS A 94 32.14 -11.84 -7.82
C LYS A 94 31.63 -11.58 -6.40
N VAL A 95 31.84 -10.38 -5.86
CA VAL A 95 31.28 -10.03 -4.54
C VAL A 95 29.76 -9.91 -4.61
N LEU A 96 29.23 -9.35 -5.70
CA LEU A 96 27.78 -9.25 -5.93
C LEU A 96 27.17 -10.64 -6.17
N ASP A 97 27.85 -11.53 -6.89
CA ASP A 97 27.45 -12.93 -7.06
C ASP A 97 27.41 -13.67 -5.72
N ASN A 98 28.46 -13.50 -4.89
CA ASN A 98 28.50 -14.10 -3.56
C ASN A 98 27.38 -13.57 -2.66
N LEU A 99 27.08 -12.26 -2.74
CA LEU A 99 25.95 -11.66 -2.02
C LEU A 99 24.64 -12.28 -2.49
N ALA A 100 24.42 -12.43 -3.79
CA ALA A 100 23.23 -13.08 -4.35
C ALA A 100 23.12 -14.55 -3.91
N ALA A 101 24.22 -15.29 -3.89
CA ALA A 101 24.28 -16.68 -3.42
C ALA A 101 23.99 -16.79 -1.91
N ALA A 102 24.51 -15.88 -1.10
CA ALA A 102 24.24 -15.80 0.34
C ALA A 102 22.75 -15.51 0.60
N LEU A 103 22.16 -14.59 -0.17
CA LEU A 103 20.73 -14.29 -0.11
C LEU A 103 19.87 -15.50 -0.46
N ALA A 104 20.20 -16.20 -1.54
CA ALA A 104 19.50 -17.42 -1.94
C ALA A 104 19.57 -18.50 -0.84
N THR A 105 20.76 -18.72 -0.28
CA THR A 105 20.98 -19.68 0.83
C THR A 105 20.20 -19.30 2.09
N GLY A 106 20.13 -18.01 2.41
CA GLY A 106 19.39 -17.49 3.56
C GLY A 106 17.87 -17.34 3.34
N ASN A 107 17.36 -17.71 2.15
CA ASN A 107 15.99 -17.42 1.71
C ASN A 107 15.60 -15.94 1.87
N LYS A 108 16.54 -15.04 1.57
CA LYS A 108 16.37 -13.59 1.61
C LYS A 108 16.34 -13.03 0.18
N LYS A 109 15.94 -11.77 0.07
CA LYS A 109 15.89 -10.98 -1.16
C LYS A 109 16.56 -9.63 -0.93
N LEU A 110 16.88 -8.93 -2.02
CA LEU A 110 17.48 -7.61 -1.93
C LEU A 110 16.59 -6.62 -1.16
N ASP A 111 15.27 -6.72 -1.32
CA ASP A 111 14.29 -5.92 -0.56
C ASP A 111 14.41 -6.13 0.96
N ASP A 112 14.72 -7.35 1.42
CA ASP A 112 14.91 -7.63 2.85
C ASP A 112 16.16 -6.92 3.38
N LEU A 113 17.22 -6.84 2.57
CA LEU A 113 18.41 -6.07 2.91
C LEU A 113 18.16 -4.57 2.87
N ARG A 114 17.38 -4.09 1.89
CA ARG A 114 16.98 -2.68 1.79
C ARG A 114 16.26 -2.23 3.07
N LEU A 115 15.33 -3.04 3.56
CA LEU A 115 14.59 -2.76 4.80
C LEU A 115 15.49 -2.84 6.05
N ALA A 116 16.43 -3.80 6.10
CA ALA A 116 17.43 -3.85 7.17
C ALA A 116 18.40 -2.65 7.14
N ALA A 117 18.73 -2.13 5.95
CA ALA A 117 19.57 -0.94 5.82
C ALA A 117 18.86 0.33 6.35
N VAL A 118 17.54 0.47 6.13
CA VAL A 118 16.75 1.56 6.74
C VAL A 118 16.87 1.51 8.27
N SER A 119 16.74 0.32 8.84
CA SER A 119 16.73 0.12 10.29
C SER A 119 18.09 0.20 10.95
N GLY A 120 19.17 0.04 10.17
CA GLY A 120 20.53 -0.10 10.69
C GLY A 120 20.77 -1.44 11.41
N GLN A 121 19.85 -2.39 11.29
CA GLN A 121 20.06 -3.76 11.77
C GLN A 121 21.10 -4.48 10.90
N PRO A 122 21.79 -5.51 11.41
CA PRO A 122 22.66 -6.31 10.57
C PRO A 122 21.88 -6.91 9.37
N LEU A 123 22.43 -6.81 8.16
CA LEU A 123 21.80 -7.32 6.93
C LEU A 123 21.57 -8.84 7.02
N ALA A 124 22.46 -9.56 7.70
CA ALA A 124 22.32 -10.98 8.00
C ALA A 124 21.12 -11.31 8.91
N ALA A 125 20.67 -10.37 9.74
CA ALA A 125 19.53 -10.54 10.64
C ALA A 125 18.17 -10.25 9.96
N ALA A 126 18.14 -9.91 8.67
CA ALA A 126 16.90 -9.65 7.94
C ALA A 126 15.89 -10.81 8.08
N VAL A 127 14.60 -10.50 8.26
CA VAL A 127 13.58 -11.51 8.52
C VAL A 127 13.31 -12.36 7.27
N ALA A 128 13.05 -13.66 7.42
CA ALA A 128 12.51 -14.51 6.36
C ALA A 128 11.04 -14.13 6.10
N ARG A 129 10.85 -13.04 5.37
CA ARG A 129 9.55 -12.40 5.15
C ARG A 129 8.60 -13.30 4.36
N GLY A 130 7.32 -13.26 4.73
CA GLY A 130 6.25 -14.07 4.14
C GLY A 130 6.23 -15.55 4.54
N THR A 131 7.13 -16.00 5.41
CA THR A 131 7.05 -17.34 6.01
C THR A 131 5.88 -17.39 7.00
N LEU A 132 5.14 -18.49 7.01
CA LEU A 132 4.01 -18.67 7.93
C LEU A 132 4.51 -18.82 9.37
N VAL A 133 3.91 -18.06 10.29
CA VAL A 133 4.18 -18.14 11.74
C VAL A 133 3.48 -19.36 12.34
N GLU A 134 2.31 -19.70 11.81
CA GLU A 134 1.54 -20.90 12.14
C GLU A 134 1.00 -21.52 10.85
N PRO A 135 0.71 -22.83 10.81
CA PRO A 135 0.16 -23.47 9.61
C PRO A 135 -1.10 -22.75 9.11
N ALA A 136 -1.22 -22.59 7.79
CA ALA A 136 -2.44 -22.06 7.18
C ALA A 136 -3.63 -22.98 7.48
N LEU A 137 -4.75 -22.39 7.90
CA LEU A 137 -5.94 -23.13 8.33
C LEU A 137 -7.14 -22.79 7.45
N VAL A 138 -7.72 -23.80 6.81
CA VAL A 138 -9.01 -23.70 6.11
C VAL A 138 -10.10 -23.56 7.17
N LEU A 139 -10.70 -22.37 7.27
CA LEU A 139 -11.73 -22.05 8.26
C LEU A 139 -13.10 -22.56 7.82
N THR A 140 -13.40 -22.43 6.52
CA THR A 140 -14.68 -22.84 5.93
C THR A 140 -14.58 -22.86 4.40
N THR A 141 -15.61 -23.39 3.76
CA THR A 141 -15.83 -23.30 2.31
C THR A 141 -17.22 -22.69 2.07
N ILE A 142 -17.27 -21.61 1.29
CA ILE A 142 -18.51 -20.99 0.82
C ILE A 142 -18.84 -21.62 -0.53
N THR A 143 -20.04 -22.15 -0.72
CA THR A 143 -20.42 -22.75 -2.00
C THR A 143 -20.79 -21.69 -3.03
N ALA A 144 -20.65 -22.00 -4.32
CA ALA A 144 -21.09 -21.11 -5.40
C ALA A 144 -22.56 -20.68 -5.22
N ALA A 145 -23.43 -21.61 -4.86
CA ALA A 145 -24.84 -21.33 -4.58
C ALA A 145 -25.05 -20.37 -3.39
N GLN A 146 -24.23 -20.47 -2.34
CA GLN A 146 -24.28 -19.52 -1.21
C GLN A 146 -23.83 -18.12 -1.62
N ILE A 147 -22.81 -18.01 -2.48
CA ILE A 147 -22.32 -16.73 -3.00
C ILE A 147 -23.41 -16.06 -3.86
N ASP A 148 -24.03 -16.82 -4.78
CA ASP A 148 -25.11 -16.33 -5.62
C ASP A 148 -26.35 -15.90 -4.81
N ALA A 149 -26.72 -16.68 -3.79
CA ALA A 149 -27.85 -16.35 -2.92
C ALA A 149 -27.60 -15.09 -2.08
N ALA A 150 -26.37 -14.89 -1.58
CA ALA A 150 -26.02 -13.78 -0.70
C ALA A 150 -25.72 -12.47 -1.44
N GLY A 151 -25.21 -12.52 -2.68
CA GLY A 151 -24.91 -11.31 -3.46
C GLY A 151 -26.16 -10.55 -3.92
N GLY A 152 -27.31 -11.24 -4.03
CA GLY A 152 -28.52 -10.68 -4.61
C GLY A 152 -28.34 -10.26 -6.08
N SER A 153 -29.42 -9.77 -6.71
CA SER A 153 -29.38 -9.41 -8.14
C SER A 153 -28.43 -8.25 -8.46
N GLY A 154 -28.23 -7.32 -7.52
CA GLY A 154 -27.38 -6.13 -7.74
C GLY A 154 -25.90 -6.47 -7.88
N LEU A 155 -25.32 -7.23 -6.94
CA LEU A 155 -23.92 -7.64 -7.02
C LEU A 155 -23.71 -8.68 -8.12
N GLN A 156 -24.62 -9.65 -8.26
CA GLN A 156 -24.52 -10.70 -9.29
C GLN A 156 -24.56 -10.12 -10.72
N ALA A 157 -25.27 -9.00 -10.94
CA ALA A 157 -25.25 -8.30 -12.23
C ALA A 157 -23.85 -7.79 -12.62
N LEU A 158 -22.97 -7.53 -11.64
CA LEU A 158 -21.60 -7.09 -11.86
C LEU A 158 -20.61 -8.25 -11.89
N THR A 159 -20.80 -9.28 -11.04
CA THR A 159 -19.87 -10.40 -10.93
C THR A 159 -20.13 -11.51 -11.94
N GLY A 160 -21.37 -11.64 -12.42
CA GLY A 160 -21.89 -12.88 -13.01
C GLY A 160 -22.16 -13.96 -11.95
N PRO A 161 -22.77 -15.09 -12.36
CA PRO A 161 -22.98 -16.23 -11.46
C PRO A 161 -21.66 -16.81 -10.97
N ALA A 162 -21.63 -17.27 -9.71
CA ALA A 162 -20.47 -17.92 -9.12
C ALA A 162 -20.16 -19.24 -9.84
N ARG A 163 -18.87 -19.45 -10.17
CA ARG A 163 -18.41 -20.66 -10.90
C ARG A 163 -17.68 -21.65 -10.00
N CYS A 164 -17.10 -21.15 -8.92
CA CYS A 164 -16.29 -21.92 -7.98
C CYS A 164 -16.87 -21.81 -6.57
N ASP A 165 -16.74 -22.88 -5.81
CA ASP A 165 -16.75 -22.77 -4.35
C ASP A 165 -15.49 -22.02 -3.91
N VAL A 166 -15.49 -21.47 -2.70
CA VAL A 166 -14.37 -20.67 -2.17
C VAL A 166 -13.99 -21.15 -0.78
N LYS A 167 -12.78 -21.70 -0.64
CA LYS A 167 -12.19 -21.95 0.68
C LYS A 167 -11.69 -20.65 1.26
N VAL A 168 -12.02 -20.39 2.53
CA VAL A 168 -11.51 -19.27 3.31
C VAL A 168 -10.38 -19.79 4.20
N VAL A 169 -9.16 -19.34 3.94
CA VAL A 169 -7.95 -19.83 4.62
C VAL A 169 -7.32 -18.69 5.41
N SER A 170 -7.15 -18.88 6.72
CA SER A 170 -6.43 -17.91 7.55
C SER A 170 -4.92 -18.02 7.38
N LEU A 171 -4.26 -16.86 7.32
CA LEU A 171 -2.81 -16.73 7.27
C LEU A 171 -2.31 -15.88 8.45
N ASN A 172 -1.14 -16.23 8.97
CA ASN A 172 -0.35 -15.42 9.89
C ASN A 172 1.10 -15.60 9.50
N TYR A 173 1.79 -14.52 9.18
CA TYR A 173 3.07 -14.57 8.49
C TYR A 173 4.06 -13.51 9.00
N ASN A 174 5.34 -13.84 8.91
CA ASN A 174 6.42 -12.94 9.27
C ASN A 174 6.49 -11.79 8.26
N THR A 175 6.63 -10.58 8.78
CA THR A 175 6.87 -9.36 8.00
C THR A 175 7.76 -8.42 8.83
N VAL A 176 7.86 -7.15 8.44
CA VAL A 176 8.65 -6.15 9.13
C VAL A 176 7.84 -4.90 9.48
N GLY A 177 8.21 -4.24 10.57
CA GLY A 177 7.69 -2.95 10.98
C GLY A 177 8.22 -1.80 10.13
N VAL A 178 7.86 -0.57 10.51
CA VAL A 178 8.23 0.64 9.74
C VAL A 178 9.73 0.92 9.75
N ASN A 179 10.44 0.39 10.74
CA ASN A 179 11.88 0.45 10.87
C ASN A 179 12.51 -0.91 10.56
N GLY A 180 11.93 -1.72 9.67
CA GLY A 180 12.51 -3.02 9.27
C GLY A 180 12.62 -4.08 10.37
N GLU A 181 12.10 -3.81 11.58
CA GLU A 181 12.15 -4.69 12.72
C GLU A 181 11.21 -5.89 12.55
N LYS A 182 11.58 -7.04 13.11
CA LYS A 182 10.77 -8.26 12.99
C LYS A 182 9.41 -8.10 13.64
N THR A 183 8.36 -8.44 12.89
CA THR A 183 6.99 -8.56 13.40
C THR A 183 6.20 -9.55 12.53
N ASN A 184 4.87 -9.56 12.68
CA ASN A 184 3.95 -10.37 11.90
C ASN A 184 2.72 -9.57 11.46
N ALA A 185 2.08 -10.07 10.43
CA ALA A 185 0.73 -9.67 10.02
C ALA A 185 -0.11 -10.93 9.80
N SER A 186 -1.44 -10.77 9.84
CA SER A 186 -2.38 -11.81 9.43
C SER A 186 -3.11 -11.43 8.16
N GLY A 187 -3.93 -12.35 7.67
CA GLY A 187 -4.79 -12.11 6.54
C GLY A 187 -5.56 -13.35 6.14
N VAL A 188 -6.17 -13.27 4.96
CA VAL A 188 -6.94 -14.36 4.37
C VAL A 188 -6.38 -14.72 3.01
N MET A 189 -6.40 -16.02 2.69
CA MET A 189 -6.29 -16.53 1.34
C MET A 189 -7.64 -17.14 0.95
N LEU A 190 -8.20 -16.69 -0.17
CA LEU A 190 -9.41 -17.26 -0.77
C LEU A 190 -8.98 -18.15 -1.93
N VAL A 191 -9.39 -19.41 -1.89
CA VAL A 191 -8.96 -20.43 -2.86
C VAL A 191 -10.18 -20.93 -3.62
N PRO A 192 -10.21 -20.78 -4.96
CA PRO A 192 -11.22 -21.43 -5.80
C PRO A 192 -11.22 -22.94 -5.57
N ALA A 193 -12.42 -23.51 -5.45
CA ALA A 193 -12.64 -24.92 -5.14
C ALA A 193 -13.84 -25.47 -5.91
N GLY A 194 -14.27 -26.68 -5.55
CA GLY A 194 -15.33 -27.39 -6.25
C GLY A 194 -14.83 -27.86 -7.62
N THR A 195 -15.52 -27.45 -8.69
CA THR A 195 -15.14 -27.78 -10.08
C THR A 195 -13.96 -26.96 -10.59
N CYS A 196 -13.56 -25.90 -9.90
CA CYS A 196 -12.43 -25.06 -10.26
C CYS A 196 -11.11 -25.64 -9.77
N THR A 197 -10.43 -26.40 -10.65
CA THR A 197 -9.14 -27.07 -10.34
C THR A 197 -7.95 -26.50 -11.13
N ALA A 198 -8.20 -25.57 -12.06
CA ALA A 198 -7.16 -24.95 -12.87
C ALA A 198 -6.20 -24.10 -12.02
N ALA A 199 -4.97 -23.93 -12.51
CA ALA A 199 -4.00 -23.04 -11.87
C ALA A 199 -4.53 -21.60 -11.87
N ALA A 200 -4.70 -21.01 -10.69
CA ALA A 200 -5.32 -19.71 -10.51
C ALA A 200 -4.28 -18.58 -10.51
N GLY A 201 -4.56 -17.47 -11.20
CA GLY A 201 -3.86 -16.20 -10.96
C GLY A 201 -4.14 -15.71 -9.53
N LEU A 202 -3.14 -15.09 -8.90
CA LEU A 202 -3.24 -14.59 -7.53
C LEU A 202 -3.52 -13.09 -7.53
N VAL A 203 -4.70 -12.69 -7.05
CA VAL A 203 -5.02 -11.29 -6.72
C VAL A 203 -4.52 -11.00 -5.32
N ALA A 204 -3.47 -10.20 -5.19
CA ALA A 204 -3.04 -9.64 -3.93
C ALA A 204 -3.83 -8.35 -3.66
N TYR A 205 -4.72 -8.43 -2.67
CA TYR A 205 -5.65 -7.37 -2.31
C TYR A 205 -5.22 -6.65 -1.03
N ALA A 206 -5.35 -5.33 -1.02
CA ALA A 206 -5.06 -4.48 0.12
C ALA A 206 -6.37 -3.80 0.59
N LYS A 207 -6.69 -3.89 1.89
CA LYS A 207 -8.00 -3.49 2.43
C LYS A 207 -8.15 -2.00 2.68
N GLY A 208 -9.41 -1.56 2.74
CA GLY A 208 -9.75 -0.18 3.12
C GLY A 208 -9.39 0.18 4.56
N THR A 209 -9.70 1.41 4.95
CA THR A 209 -9.48 1.89 6.32
C THR A 209 -10.31 1.13 7.33
N ASP A 210 -9.72 0.87 8.48
CA ASP A 210 -10.39 0.20 9.58
C ASP A 210 -10.09 0.88 10.90
N VAL A 211 -11.13 1.18 11.67
CA VAL A 211 -10.96 1.76 13.00
C VAL A 211 -10.92 0.69 14.09
N GLN A 212 -11.23 -0.58 13.79
CA GLN A 212 -11.31 -1.65 14.76
C GLN A 212 -10.07 -2.54 14.70
N LYS A 213 -9.27 -2.47 15.76
CA LYS A 213 -8.07 -3.30 15.92
C LYS A 213 -8.32 -4.81 15.75
N PRO A 214 -9.43 -5.40 16.26
CA PRO A 214 -9.65 -6.85 16.14
C PRO A 214 -10.18 -7.32 14.77
N ARG A 215 -10.59 -6.43 13.86
CA ARG A 215 -11.19 -6.83 12.59
C ARG A 215 -10.17 -7.59 11.73
N THR A 216 -10.60 -8.72 11.18
CA THR A 216 -9.82 -9.60 10.30
C THR A 216 -10.63 -9.95 9.06
N LEU A 217 -9.95 -10.08 7.92
CA LEU A 217 -10.52 -10.58 6.68
C LEU A 217 -10.65 -12.11 6.66
N ALA A 218 -10.08 -12.83 7.64
CA ALA A 218 -10.15 -14.28 7.71
C ALA A 218 -11.52 -14.79 8.22
N THR A 219 -12.61 -14.30 7.64
CA THR A 219 -13.97 -14.75 7.90
C THR A 219 -14.88 -14.40 6.71
N PRO A 220 -15.76 -15.31 6.24
CA PRO A 220 -16.71 -15.00 5.18
C PRO A 220 -17.82 -14.03 5.61
N ALA A 221 -17.99 -13.79 6.92
CA ALA A 221 -18.95 -12.83 7.44
C ALA A 221 -18.47 -11.38 7.29
N ASP A 222 -17.18 -11.18 7.00
CA ASP A 222 -16.67 -9.85 6.68
C ASP A 222 -17.16 -9.42 5.29
N PRO A 223 -17.81 -8.26 5.15
CA PRO A 223 -18.36 -7.81 3.87
C PRO A 223 -17.31 -7.65 2.77
N GLU A 224 -16.09 -7.24 3.13
CA GLU A 224 -14.99 -7.06 2.18
C GLU A 224 -14.46 -8.43 1.71
N THR A 225 -14.32 -9.39 2.63
CA THR A 225 -13.99 -10.78 2.26
C THR A 225 -15.04 -11.40 1.34
N PHE A 226 -16.34 -11.18 1.62
CA PHE A 226 -17.41 -11.65 0.76
C PHE A 226 -17.35 -11.00 -0.63
N LEU A 227 -17.10 -9.68 -0.71
CA LEU A 227 -16.92 -8.96 -1.97
C LEU A 227 -15.78 -9.56 -2.81
N LEU A 228 -14.64 -9.85 -2.18
CA LEU A 228 -13.49 -10.48 -2.85
C LEU A 228 -13.80 -11.91 -3.32
N ALA A 229 -14.56 -12.67 -2.52
CA ALA A 229 -15.02 -13.99 -2.91
C ALA A 229 -15.94 -13.91 -4.14
N ALA A 230 -16.88 -12.97 -4.17
CA ALA A 230 -17.82 -12.80 -5.27
C ALA A 230 -17.13 -12.34 -6.57
N PHE A 231 -16.30 -11.30 -6.53
CA PHE A 231 -15.65 -10.75 -7.73
C PHE A 231 -14.51 -11.61 -8.28
N TYR A 232 -13.76 -12.28 -7.41
CA TYR A 232 -12.50 -12.92 -7.81
C TYR A 232 -12.49 -14.42 -7.53
N ALA A 233 -12.68 -14.85 -6.28
CA ALA A 233 -12.44 -16.25 -5.92
C ALA A 233 -13.46 -17.22 -6.52
N SER A 234 -14.74 -16.85 -6.49
CA SER A 234 -15.81 -17.60 -7.16
C SER A 234 -15.67 -17.59 -8.69
N GLN A 235 -14.84 -16.68 -9.21
CA GLN A 235 -14.51 -16.52 -10.61
C GLN A 235 -13.14 -17.14 -10.95
N GLY A 236 -12.57 -18.00 -10.11
CA GLY A 236 -11.39 -18.80 -10.45
C GLY A 236 -10.04 -18.13 -10.19
N TYR A 237 -10.02 -16.97 -9.52
CA TYR A 237 -8.78 -16.36 -9.02
C TYR A 237 -8.47 -16.82 -7.60
N ALA A 238 -7.22 -17.07 -7.26
CA ALA A 238 -6.82 -17.06 -5.86
C ALA A 238 -6.78 -15.60 -5.39
N VAL A 239 -7.15 -15.34 -4.14
CA VAL A 239 -7.00 -14.01 -3.53
C VAL A 239 -6.15 -14.14 -2.29
N VAL A 240 -5.23 -13.22 -2.04
CA VAL A 240 -4.63 -13.03 -0.73
C VAL A 240 -4.84 -11.59 -0.28
N ALA A 241 -5.33 -11.39 0.94
CA ALA A 241 -5.56 -10.07 1.51
C ALA A 241 -4.97 -9.96 2.91
N SER A 242 -4.17 -8.93 3.14
CA SER A 242 -3.54 -8.66 4.44
C SER A 242 -4.49 -7.88 5.35
N ASP A 243 -4.46 -8.20 6.65
CA ASP A 243 -5.07 -7.38 7.70
C ASP A 243 -4.25 -6.11 8.01
N TYR A 244 -3.02 -6.02 7.49
CA TYR A 244 -1.98 -5.03 7.83
C TYR A 244 -1.33 -5.21 9.22
N LEU A 245 -0.24 -4.47 9.42
CA LEU A 245 0.35 -4.26 10.74
C LEU A 245 -0.66 -3.58 11.68
N GLY A 246 -0.69 -4.04 12.93
CA GLY A 246 -1.49 -3.42 13.98
C GLY A 246 -2.94 -3.90 14.10
N TYR A 247 -3.38 -4.82 13.24
CA TYR A 247 -4.72 -5.43 13.29
C TYR A 247 -4.68 -6.93 13.59
N ALA A 248 -5.82 -7.45 14.04
CA ALA A 248 -6.08 -8.86 14.23
C ALA A 248 -4.96 -9.58 15.00
N LYS A 249 -4.23 -10.50 14.36
CA LYS A 249 -3.12 -11.25 15.00
C LYS A 249 -1.77 -10.54 14.95
N SER A 250 -1.67 -9.37 14.32
CA SER A 250 -0.42 -8.61 14.29
C SER A 250 0.00 -8.20 15.71
N THR A 251 1.25 -8.47 16.05
CA THR A 251 1.86 -8.02 17.32
C THR A 251 2.34 -6.56 17.26
N TYR A 252 2.25 -5.92 16.10
CA TYR A 252 2.62 -4.51 15.94
C TYR A 252 1.69 -3.61 16.77
N THR A 253 2.25 -2.63 17.48
CA THR A 253 1.50 -1.92 18.54
C THR A 253 0.50 -0.91 18.00
N TYR A 254 0.70 -0.43 16.77
CA TYR A 254 -0.16 0.52 16.06
C TYR A 254 -0.29 0.13 14.59
N HIS A 255 -1.21 0.76 13.86
CA HIS A 255 -1.28 0.65 12.41
C HIS A 255 -0.60 1.86 11.75
N PRO A 256 0.44 1.69 10.93
CA PRO A 256 1.07 2.77 10.17
C PRO A 256 0.19 3.23 9.00
N TYR A 257 -0.92 3.88 9.32
CA TYR A 257 -1.96 4.27 8.36
C TYR A 257 -1.38 5.16 7.23
N LEU A 258 -1.62 4.77 5.98
CA LEU A 258 -1.12 5.45 4.77
C LEU A 258 0.41 5.65 4.75
N HIS A 259 1.14 4.70 5.36
CA HIS A 259 2.59 4.62 5.26
C HIS A 259 2.99 3.64 4.13
N ALA A 260 3.40 4.18 2.99
CA ALA A 260 3.59 3.47 1.74
C ALA A 260 4.51 2.25 1.87
N ASP A 261 5.62 2.38 2.60
CA ASP A 261 6.62 1.31 2.70
C ASP A 261 6.12 0.11 3.53
N SER A 262 5.41 0.34 4.64
CA SER A 262 4.86 -0.76 5.44
C SER A 262 3.58 -1.36 4.86
N GLU A 263 2.80 -0.57 4.14
CA GLU A 263 1.68 -1.09 3.36
C GLU A 263 2.18 -1.97 2.20
N ALA A 264 3.22 -1.53 1.49
CA ALA A 264 3.87 -2.35 0.47
C ALA A 264 4.45 -3.64 1.04
N SER A 265 5.18 -3.57 2.15
CA SER A 265 5.84 -4.75 2.74
C SER A 265 4.82 -5.81 3.17
N THR A 266 3.71 -5.41 3.78
CA THR A 266 2.65 -6.33 4.22
C THR A 266 1.92 -7.01 3.07
N VAL A 267 1.69 -6.30 1.95
CA VAL A 267 1.08 -6.87 0.73
C VAL A 267 2.05 -7.80 0.00
N ILE A 268 3.32 -7.41 -0.12
CA ILE A 268 4.37 -8.28 -0.72
C ILE A 268 4.50 -9.58 0.06
N ASP A 269 4.52 -9.48 1.39
CA ASP A 269 4.71 -10.65 2.24
C ASP A 269 3.45 -11.52 2.33
N SER A 270 2.26 -10.96 2.07
CA SER A 270 1.05 -11.77 1.93
C SER A 270 1.10 -12.62 0.66
N ILE A 271 1.66 -12.12 -0.46
CA ILE A 271 1.91 -12.91 -1.68
C ILE A 271 2.81 -14.11 -1.37
N ARG A 272 3.91 -13.85 -0.65
CA ARG A 272 4.84 -14.90 -0.20
C ARG A 272 4.14 -15.90 0.73
N ALA A 273 3.34 -15.43 1.68
CA ALA A 273 2.58 -16.27 2.59
C ALA A 273 1.55 -17.16 1.87
N ALA A 274 0.84 -16.62 0.88
CA ALA A 274 -0.10 -17.38 0.06
C ALA A 274 0.62 -18.49 -0.74
N ARG A 275 1.81 -18.20 -1.29
CA ARG A 275 2.64 -19.21 -1.97
C ARG A 275 3.08 -20.32 -1.01
N ASN A 276 3.51 -19.95 0.21
CA ASN A 276 3.86 -20.92 1.25
C ASN A 276 2.65 -21.76 1.73
N ALA A 277 1.45 -21.17 1.71
CA ALA A 277 0.20 -21.84 2.09
C ALA A 277 -0.43 -22.65 0.96
N ALA A 278 -0.03 -22.46 -0.30
CA ALA A 278 -0.77 -22.95 -1.46
C ALA A 278 -1.00 -24.47 -1.42
N ALA A 279 0.06 -25.25 -1.16
CA ALA A 279 -0.04 -26.70 -1.11
C ALA A 279 -1.00 -27.20 0.00
N THR A 280 -0.89 -26.63 1.22
CA THR A 280 -1.73 -27.04 2.36
C THR A 280 -3.18 -26.55 2.22
N ALA A 281 -3.40 -25.41 1.56
CA ALA A 281 -4.72 -24.90 1.21
C ALA A 281 -5.38 -25.66 0.04
N GLY A 282 -4.62 -26.49 -0.67
CA GLY A 282 -5.06 -27.18 -1.90
C GLY A 282 -5.23 -26.22 -3.08
N ALA A 283 -4.41 -25.18 -3.16
CA ALA A 283 -4.36 -24.21 -4.24
C ALA A 283 -3.23 -24.55 -5.23
N THR A 284 -3.51 -24.43 -6.52
CA THR A 284 -2.49 -24.40 -7.58
C THR A 284 -2.42 -22.98 -8.12
N LEU A 285 -1.27 -22.31 -7.99
CA LEU A 285 -1.10 -20.93 -8.46
C LEU A 285 -0.38 -20.92 -9.82
N SER A 286 -0.85 -20.09 -10.75
CA SER A 286 -0.27 -19.98 -12.10
C SER A 286 1.07 -19.23 -12.15
N GLY A 287 1.44 -18.58 -11.05
CA GLY A 287 2.60 -17.69 -10.96
C GLY A 287 2.31 -16.23 -11.35
N LYS A 288 1.19 -15.96 -12.05
CA LYS A 288 0.72 -14.60 -12.34
C LYS A 288 0.18 -13.94 -11.07
N VAL A 289 0.56 -12.69 -10.85
CA VAL A 289 0.07 -11.87 -9.73
C VAL A 289 -0.61 -10.63 -10.28
N MET A 290 -1.78 -10.31 -9.72
CA MET A 290 -2.48 -9.06 -9.92
C MET A 290 -2.57 -8.31 -8.60
N LEU A 291 -2.54 -6.99 -8.63
CA LEU A 291 -2.63 -6.17 -7.42
C LEU A 291 -3.91 -5.35 -7.42
N ALA A 292 -4.66 -5.38 -6.32
CA ALA A 292 -5.85 -4.56 -6.17
C ALA A 292 -5.98 -4.01 -4.75
N GLY A 293 -6.78 -2.96 -4.59
CA GLY A 293 -7.14 -2.45 -3.28
C GLY A 293 -8.02 -1.21 -3.41
N TYR A 294 -8.86 -0.98 -2.41
CA TYR A 294 -9.84 0.11 -2.39
C TYR A 294 -9.56 1.11 -1.26
N SER A 295 -9.73 2.42 -1.50
CA SER A 295 -9.51 3.48 -0.51
C SER A 295 -8.04 3.51 -0.03
N GLN A 296 -7.76 3.38 1.27
CA GLN A 296 -6.41 3.08 1.77
C GLN A 296 -5.75 1.92 0.99
N GLY A 297 -6.50 0.87 0.70
CA GLY A 297 -6.04 -0.26 -0.11
C GLY A 297 -5.61 0.13 -1.51
N GLY A 298 -6.21 1.17 -2.11
CA GLY A 298 -5.80 1.72 -3.40
C GLY A 298 -4.40 2.32 -3.33
N HIS A 299 -4.07 3.02 -2.24
CA HIS A 299 -2.73 3.52 -1.96
C HIS A 299 -1.76 2.35 -1.69
N ALA A 300 -2.11 1.44 -0.77
CA ALA A 300 -1.28 0.30 -0.40
C ALA A 300 -0.94 -0.62 -1.59
N SER A 301 -1.94 -0.94 -2.43
CA SER A 301 -1.74 -1.81 -3.61
C SER A 301 -0.85 -1.16 -4.66
N MET A 302 -0.94 0.17 -4.83
CA MET A 302 -0.05 0.91 -5.74
C MET A 302 1.37 1.02 -5.17
N ALA A 303 1.50 1.23 -3.86
CA ALA A 303 2.80 1.22 -3.18
C ALA A 303 3.49 -0.15 -3.33
N ALA A 304 2.73 -1.24 -3.13
CA ALA A 304 3.19 -2.61 -3.36
C ALA A 304 3.59 -2.84 -4.82
N HIS A 305 2.78 -2.37 -5.78
CA HIS A 305 3.08 -2.49 -7.21
C HIS A 305 4.41 -1.82 -7.56
N ARG A 306 4.57 -0.56 -7.16
CA ARG A 306 5.81 0.21 -7.32
C ARG A 306 7.01 -0.52 -6.71
N ALA A 307 6.86 -1.03 -5.49
CA ALA A 307 7.94 -1.73 -4.78
C ALA A 307 8.28 -3.09 -5.42
N ILE A 308 7.30 -3.83 -5.91
CA ILE A 308 7.52 -5.14 -6.56
C ILE A 308 8.30 -4.95 -7.86
N GLU A 309 7.86 -4.05 -8.75
CA GLU A 309 8.53 -3.90 -10.05
C GLU A 309 9.93 -3.32 -9.94
N ARG A 310 10.21 -2.62 -8.83
CA ARG A 310 11.53 -2.12 -8.47
C ARG A 310 12.43 -3.23 -7.91
N ASP A 311 11.97 -3.93 -6.87
CA ASP A 311 12.85 -4.75 -6.02
C ASP A 311 12.63 -6.26 -6.15
N ASN A 312 11.44 -6.68 -6.56
CA ASN A 312 10.98 -8.07 -6.49
C ASN A 312 10.47 -8.61 -7.84
N ALA A 313 10.78 -7.94 -8.96
CA ALA A 313 10.25 -8.29 -10.29
C ALA A 313 10.67 -9.70 -10.76
N ALA A 314 11.82 -10.20 -10.31
CA ALA A 314 12.27 -11.57 -10.59
C ALA A 314 11.54 -12.63 -9.74
N GLU A 315 10.94 -12.23 -8.61
CA GLU A 315 10.22 -13.12 -7.70
C GLU A 315 8.70 -13.10 -7.93
N ILE A 316 8.14 -11.92 -8.21
CA ILE A 316 6.71 -11.67 -8.29
C ILE A 316 6.39 -11.14 -9.69
N ASN A 317 5.85 -12.02 -10.53
CA ASN A 317 5.39 -11.69 -11.87
C ASN A 317 4.06 -10.93 -11.81
N VAL A 318 4.13 -9.60 -11.63
CA VAL A 318 2.96 -8.74 -11.70
C VAL A 318 2.54 -8.58 -13.16
N VAL A 319 1.34 -9.03 -13.49
CA VAL A 319 0.79 -8.93 -14.85
C VAL A 319 -0.20 -7.78 -15.02
N ALA A 320 -0.80 -7.31 -13.92
CA ALA A 320 -1.63 -6.11 -13.86
C ALA A 320 -1.81 -5.57 -12.43
N GLY A 321 -2.06 -4.27 -12.30
CA GLY A 321 -2.54 -3.62 -11.09
C GLY A 321 -3.82 -2.82 -11.35
N ALA A 322 -4.78 -2.88 -10.44
CA ALA A 322 -5.99 -2.07 -10.46
C ALA A 322 -6.15 -1.36 -9.11
N HIS A 323 -5.83 -0.07 -9.07
CA HIS A 323 -5.78 0.72 -7.85
C HIS A 323 -7.06 1.56 -7.76
N LEU A 324 -7.87 1.31 -6.73
CA LEU A 324 -9.26 1.76 -6.69
C LEU A 324 -9.44 2.82 -5.58
N ALA A 325 -9.95 4.00 -5.96
CA ALA A 325 -10.23 5.14 -5.10
C ALA A 325 -9.10 5.44 -4.09
N GLY A 326 -7.84 5.35 -4.52
CA GLY A 326 -6.68 5.47 -3.64
C GLY A 326 -6.21 6.92 -3.45
N PRO A 327 -5.82 7.34 -2.23
CA PRO A 327 -5.28 8.68 -1.99
C PRO A 327 -3.81 8.78 -2.42
N TYR A 328 -3.52 8.77 -3.72
CA TYR A 328 -2.14 8.72 -4.28
C TYR A 328 -1.30 9.99 -4.06
N ASN A 329 -1.98 11.09 -3.73
CA ASN A 329 -1.44 12.46 -3.59
C ASN A 329 -1.66 12.97 -2.17
N LEU A 330 -0.95 12.38 -1.22
CA LEU A 330 -1.10 12.69 0.20
C LEU A 330 -0.58 14.10 0.52
N SER A 331 0.51 14.53 -0.14
CA SER A 331 1.04 15.88 0.07
C SER A 331 0.13 16.97 -0.50
N GLY A 332 -0.57 16.69 -1.60
CA GLY A 332 -1.66 17.56 -2.07
C GLY A 332 -2.82 17.62 -1.09
N ALA A 333 -3.17 16.49 -0.45
CA ALA A 333 -4.24 16.43 0.54
C ALA A 333 -3.93 17.22 1.82
N THR A 334 -2.68 17.23 2.29
CA THR A 334 -2.31 18.08 3.44
C THR A 334 -2.39 19.57 3.12
N LYS A 335 -2.28 19.95 1.83
CA LYS A 335 -2.50 21.33 1.36
C LYS A 335 -3.95 21.71 1.08
N SER A 336 -4.86 20.74 1.05
CA SER A 336 -6.27 21.01 0.82
C SER A 336 -6.90 21.75 2.00
N THR A 337 -7.63 22.82 1.71
CA THR A 337 -8.49 23.51 2.68
C THR A 337 -9.89 22.88 2.76
N THR A 338 -10.22 21.98 1.84
CA THR A 338 -11.52 21.28 1.80
C THR A 338 -11.44 20.02 2.66
N ALA A 339 -12.32 19.92 3.66
CA ALA A 339 -12.42 18.75 4.50
C ALA A 339 -13.23 17.65 3.80
N ILE A 340 -12.64 16.45 3.71
CA ILE A 340 -13.27 15.26 3.12
C ILE A 340 -14.34 14.65 4.03
N ALA A 341 -15.29 13.91 3.46
CA ALA A 341 -16.18 13.06 4.25
C ALA A 341 -15.35 12.09 5.13
N GLY A 342 -15.76 11.91 6.39
CA GLY A 342 -15.02 11.10 7.36
C GLY A 342 -13.72 11.71 7.89
N TYR A 343 -13.50 13.03 7.71
CA TYR A 343 -12.33 13.76 8.21
C TYR A 343 -11.97 13.42 9.66
N GLN A 344 -12.98 13.27 10.53
CA GLN A 344 -12.81 12.94 11.94
C GLN A 344 -12.14 11.60 12.22
N PHE A 345 -12.11 10.69 11.25
CA PHE A 345 -11.44 9.40 11.37
C PHE A 345 -10.08 9.45 10.67
N PHE A 346 -10.06 9.84 9.40
CA PHE A 346 -8.89 9.63 8.54
C PHE A 346 -7.73 10.56 8.89
N THR A 347 -7.97 11.87 8.99
CA THR A 347 -6.91 12.84 9.23
C THR A 347 -6.24 12.69 10.61
N PRO A 348 -6.96 12.53 11.74
CA PRO A 348 -6.29 12.26 13.02
C PRO A 348 -5.53 10.94 13.01
N PHE A 349 -6.02 9.92 12.28
CA PHE A 349 -5.31 8.64 12.17
C PHE A 349 -4.00 8.80 11.39
N ILE A 350 -3.98 9.55 10.28
CA ILE A 350 -2.73 9.90 9.55
C ILE A 350 -1.76 10.61 10.49
N VAL A 351 -2.21 11.69 11.14
CA VAL A 351 -1.36 12.55 11.96
C VAL A 351 -0.74 11.77 13.13
N THR A 352 -1.53 10.97 13.84
CA THR A 352 -1.05 10.16 14.97
C THR A 352 -0.22 8.96 14.54
N ALA A 353 -0.57 8.30 13.42
CA ALA A 353 0.24 7.22 12.86
C ALA A 353 1.61 7.75 12.43
N TRP A 354 1.66 8.88 11.73
CA TRP A 354 2.91 9.47 11.25
C TRP A 354 3.74 10.10 12.36
N GLN A 355 3.14 10.54 13.46
CA GLN A 355 3.91 10.85 14.67
C GLN A 355 4.62 9.60 15.19
N LYS A 356 3.97 8.42 15.20
CA LYS A 356 4.61 7.16 15.63
C LYS A 356 5.67 6.67 14.64
N VAL A 357 5.48 6.89 13.34
CA VAL A 357 6.46 6.50 12.31
C VAL A 357 7.67 7.43 12.28
N TYR A 358 7.45 8.75 12.26
CA TYR A 358 8.50 9.74 11.97
C TYR A 358 8.95 10.55 13.19
N GLY A 359 8.18 10.56 14.28
CA GLY A 359 8.54 11.22 15.54
C GLY A 359 8.54 12.75 15.51
N ASN A 360 8.17 13.37 14.39
CA ASN A 360 8.43 14.79 14.13
C ASN A 360 7.20 15.58 13.62
N VAL A 361 5.99 15.05 13.73
CA VAL A 361 4.77 15.70 13.24
C VAL A 361 4.34 16.84 14.17
N TYR A 362 4.47 16.65 15.48
CA TYR A 362 4.27 17.69 16.50
C TYR A 362 5.21 17.46 17.69
N THR A 363 5.46 18.50 18.48
CA THR A 363 6.24 18.41 19.73
C THR A 363 5.38 18.06 20.95
N SER A 364 4.09 18.40 20.88
CA SER A 364 3.07 18.04 21.88
C SER A 364 1.73 17.82 21.18
N VAL A 365 0.89 16.95 21.71
CA VAL A 365 -0.40 16.63 21.09
C VAL A 365 -1.30 17.87 20.98
N SER A 366 -1.28 18.74 21.99
CA SER A 366 -2.06 20.00 22.02
C SER A 366 -1.60 21.04 20.98
N GLN A 367 -0.42 20.88 20.37
CA GLN A 367 0.00 21.68 19.21
C GLN A 367 -0.86 21.37 17.99
N ALA A 368 -1.24 20.10 17.80
CA ALA A 368 -2.01 19.65 16.65
C ALA A 368 -3.51 19.57 16.94
N PHE A 369 -3.87 19.04 18.11
CA PHE A 369 -5.24 18.74 18.50
C PHE A 369 -5.76 19.67 19.59
N LYS A 370 -7.07 19.92 19.58
CA LYS A 370 -7.77 20.68 20.62
C LYS A 370 -8.17 19.78 21.79
N ALA A 371 -8.33 20.37 22.97
CA ALA A 371 -9.02 19.70 24.07
C ALA A 371 -10.49 19.39 23.68
N PRO A 372 -11.04 18.24 24.09
CA PRO A 372 -10.43 17.22 24.94
C PRO A 372 -9.60 16.17 24.17
N TYR A 373 -9.55 16.22 22.84
CA TYR A 373 -8.97 15.18 21.98
C TYR A 373 -7.47 15.01 22.21
N ASP A 374 -6.75 16.09 22.47
CA ASP A 374 -5.31 16.09 22.75
C ASP A 374 -4.88 15.18 23.91
N SER A 375 -5.78 14.86 24.84
CA SER A 375 -5.50 13.97 25.97
C SER A 375 -5.55 12.46 25.63
N TYR A 376 -6.11 12.06 24.49
CA TYR A 376 -6.29 10.63 24.16
C TYR A 376 -6.16 10.25 22.68
N ILE A 377 -6.10 11.20 21.74
CA ILE A 377 -6.17 10.91 20.31
C ILE A 377 -5.06 9.96 19.81
N GLU A 378 -3.87 10.01 20.41
CA GLU A 378 -2.73 9.16 20.03
C GLU A 378 -2.96 7.66 20.24
N THR A 379 -3.87 7.28 21.15
CA THR A 379 -4.18 5.89 21.47
C THR A 379 -5.56 5.47 20.99
N LEU A 380 -6.30 6.40 20.36
CA LEU A 380 -7.69 6.16 19.98
C LEU A 380 -7.83 5.20 18.81
N LEU A 381 -6.99 5.34 17.78
CA LEU A 381 -7.09 4.60 16.51
C LEU A 381 -5.82 3.78 16.18
N PRO A 382 -5.97 2.54 15.68
CA PRO A 382 -7.21 1.77 15.67
C PRO A 382 -7.61 1.36 17.10
N ASN A 383 -8.90 1.21 17.35
CA ASN A 383 -9.48 0.99 18.66
C ASN A 383 -9.79 -0.50 18.93
N PRO A 384 -9.53 -1.04 20.13
CA PRO A 384 -9.84 -2.43 20.46
C PRO A 384 -11.33 -2.76 20.54
N THR A 385 -12.21 -1.79 20.77
CA THR A 385 -13.64 -2.04 21.02
C THR A 385 -14.60 -1.12 20.26
N LEU A 386 -14.18 0.11 19.96
CA LEU A 386 -15.05 1.10 19.33
C LEU A 386 -15.10 0.95 17.80
N THR A 387 -16.32 0.89 17.27
CA THR A 387 -16.67 1.06 15.86
C THR A 387 -16.68 2.54 15.44
N THR A 388 -16.76 2.83 14.14
CA THR A 388 -16.96 4.19 13.60
C THR A 388 -18.16 4.88 14.24
N THR A 389 -19.29 4.18 14.36
CA THR A 389 -20.50 4.67 15.02
C THR A 389 -20.23 5.01 16.48
N THR A 390 -19.65 4.08 17.25
CA THR A 390 -19.45 4.31 18.69
C THR A 390 -18.37 5.33 19.00
N LEU A 391 -17.37 5.52 18.12
CA LEU A 391 -16.39 6.60 18.27
C LEU A 391 -17.07 7.97 18.26
N VAL A 392 -18.07 8.14 17.39
CA VAL A 392 -18.84 9.39 17.26
C VAL A 392 -19.87 9.51 18.38
N THR A 393 -20.71 8.50 18.59
CA THR A 393 -21.82 8.59 19.56
C THR A 393 -21.37 8.65 21.02
N SER A 394 -20.15 8.20 21.34
CA SER A 394 -19.54 8.36 22.66
C SER A 394 -18.76 9.66 22.86
N GLY A 395 -18.72 10.53 21.84
CA GLY A 395 -18.01 11.82 21.88
C GLY A 395 -16.48 11.70 21.82
N LYS A 396 -15.93 10.52 21.47
CA LYS A 396 -14.49 10.33 21.26
C LYS A 396 -13.99 10.96 19.97
N LEU A 397 -14.87 11.12 18.99
CA LEU A 397 -14.68 11.92 17.78
C LEU A 397 -15.94 12.77 17.53
N PRO A 398 -15.83 13.94 16.90
CA PRO A 398 -17.00 14.77 16.57
C PRO A 398 -17.89 14.11 15.50
N GLY A 399 -19.14 14.58 15.38
CA GLY A 399 -20.10 14.12 14.37
C GLY A 399 -21.45 13.66 14.92
N ALA A 400 -21.60 13.55 16.25
CA ALA A 400 -22.82 13.02 16.88
C ALA A 400 -24.02 13.97 16.72
N SER A 401 -23.77 15.25 16.44
CA SER A 401 -24.78 16.28 16.21
C SER A 401 -24.96 16.59 14.72
N GLY A 402 -24.44 15.75 13.83
CA GLY A 402 -24.51 15.95 12.38
C GLY A 402 -23.52 16.99 11.86
N GLU A 403 -22.39 17.18 12.56
CA GLU A 403 -21.33 18.09 12.14
C GLU A 403 -20.85 17.77 10.71
N THR A 404 -20.78 18.80 9.88
CA THR A 404 -20.16 18.72 8.56
C THR A 404 -18.68 18.36 8.67
N PRO A 405 -18.05 17.85 7.59
CA PRO A 405 -16.61 17.61 7.56
C PRO A 405 -15.75 18.78 8.06
N ALA A 406 -16.11 20.01 7.68
CA ALA A 406 -15.39 21.21 8.10
C ALA A 406 -15.55 21.47 9.61
N GLN A 407 -16.77 21.33 10.15
CA GLN A 407 -17.02 21.46 11.59
C GLN A 407 -16.28 20.38 12.39
N ALA A 408 -16.25 19.14 11.90
CA ALA A 408 -15.51 18.04 12.51
C ALA A 408 -13.99 18.32 12.53
N ARG A 409 -13.42 18.81 11.42
CA ARG A 409 -12.04 19.31 11.36
C ARG A 409 -11.79 20.39 12.40
N ASP A 410 -12.64 21.41 12.42
CA ASP A 410 -12.46 22.60 13.25
C ASP A 410 -12.62 22.28 14.75
N ALA A 411 -13.41 21.25 15.09
CA ALA A 411 -13.49 20.71 16.45
C ALA A 411 -12.20 19.99 16.87
N LEU A 412 -11.58 19.23 15.98
CA LEU A 412 -10.41 18.39 16.29
C LEU A 412 -9.09 19.14 16.33
N PHE A 413 -8.82 20.00 15.34
CA PHE A 413 -7.47 20.49 15.08
C PHE A 413 -7.28 21.97 15.45
N GLN A 414 -6.05 22.29 15.85
CA GLN A 414 -5.61 23.67 16.01
C GLN A 414 -5.54 24.37 14.65
N PRO A 415 -6.12 25.58 14.48
CA PRO A 415 -6.07 26.31 13.22
C PRO A 415 -4.64 26.59 12.74
N ALA A 416 -3.72 26.89 13.66
CA ALA A 416 -2.32 27.15 13.34
C ALA A 416 -1.60 25.91 12.79
N PHE A 417 -1.91 24.72 13.31
CA PHE A 417 -1.35 23.46 12.82
C PHE A 417 -1.81 23.16 11.39
N LEU A 418 -3.10 23.35 11.11
CA LEU A 418 -3.65 23.17 9.76
C LEU A 418 -3.10 24.20 8.78
N LEU A 419 -3.02 25.47 9.18
CA LEU A 419 -2.50 26.53 8.32
C LEU A 419 -1.03 26.29 7.94
N ASP A 420 -0.20 25.86 8.90
CA ASP A 420 1.20 25.57 8.64
C ASP A 420 1.35 24.40 7.65
N SER A 421 0.63 23.28 7.85
CA SER A 421 0.69 22.17 6.88
C SER A 421 0.16 22.54 5.48
N GLN A 422 -0.78 23.49 5.41
CA GLN A 422 -1.36 23.93 4.14
C GLN A 422 -0.47 24.89 3.35
N THR A 423 0.33 25.71 4.03
CA THR A 423 1.03 26.85 3.41
C THR A 423 2.55 26.75 3.45
N ASN A 424 3.12 25.96 4.36
CA ASN A 424 4.57 25.86 4.56
C ASN A 424 5.14 24.59 3.91
N ASP A 425 5.97 24.77 2.88
CA ASP A 425 6.64 23.65 2.19
C ASP A 425 7.68 22.90 3.04
N ASN A 426 8.05 23.46 4.20
CA ASN A 426 8.96 22.84 5.16
C ASN A 426 8.22 22.20 6.35
N ASN A 427 6.89 22.27 6.42
CA ASN A 427 6.12 21.62 7.47
C ASN A 427 6.37 20.09 7.43
N THR A 428 6.62 19.50 8.60
CA THR A 428 7.02 18.08 8.70
C THR A 428 5.89 17.12 8.34
N LEU A 429 4.62 17.44 8.60
CA LEU A 429 3.48 16.65 8.15
C LEU A 429 3.42 16.61 6.62
N TYR A 430 3.58 17.76 5.95
CA TYR A 430 3.65 17.84 4.49
C TYR A 430 4.86 17.09 3.91
N LEU A 431 6.04 17.24 4.51
CA LEU A 431 7.24 16.52 4.06
C LEU A 431 7.12 15.00 4.27
N ASN A 432 6.47 14.55 5.34
CA ASN A 432 6.15 13.15 5.55
C ASN A 432 5.09 12.66 4.55
N ALA A 433 4.11 13.48 4.20
CA ALA A 433 3.15 13.16 3.14
C ALA A 433 3.84 12.95 1.80
N LYS A 434 4.81 13.80 1.45
CA LYS A 434 5.62 13.64 0.23
C LYS A 434 6.37 12.31 0.16
N LYS A 435 6.81 11.77 1.30
CA LYS A 435 7.47 10.45 1.34
C LYS A 435 6.50 9.32 0.98
N ASN A 436 5.21 9.53 1.23
CA ASN A 436 4.14 8.57 0.97
C ASN A 436 3.39 8.85 -0.34
N ASP A 437 3.68 9.94 -1.05
CA ASP A 437 3.16 10.12 -2.41
C ASP A 437 3.59 8.97 -3.33
N LEU A 438 2.70 8.60 -4.24
CA LEU A 438 2.92 7.47 -5.15
C LEU A 438 3.29 7.90 -6.58
N PHE A 439 3.61 9.17 -6.78
CA PHE A 439 4.08 9.71 -8.06
C PHE A 439 5.50 9.23 -8.44
N GLY A 440 5.91 9.56 -9.66
CA GLY A 440 7.32 9.52 -10.06
C GLY A 440 7.86 8.15 -10.47
N TRP A 441 6.99 7.19 -10.81
CA TRP A 441 7.38 5.86 -11.27
C TRP A 441 6.70 5.44 -12.57
N ASN A 442 7.28 4.47 -13.25
CA ASN A 442 6.80 3.95 -14.53
C ASN A 442 6.43 2.47 -14.37
N PRO A 443 5.14 2.12 -14.25
CA PRO A 443 4.72 0.73 -14.25
C PRO A 443 5.17 0.01 -15.52
N LYS A 444 5.60 -1.24 -15.39
CA LYS A 444 5.92 -2.16 -16.49
C LYS A 444 4.69 -2.96 -16.88
N SER A 445 3.92 -3.42 -15.89
CA SER A 445 2.67 -4.16 -16.10
C SER A 445 1.49 -3.21 -16.36
N LYS A 446 0.32 -3.76 -16.75
CA LYS A 446 -0.86 -2.93 -17.00
C LYS A 446 -1.35 -2.29 -15.70
N VAL A 447 -1.74 -1.02 -15.74
CA VAL A 447 -2.35 -0.32 -14.58
C VAL A 447 -3.72 0.23 -14.95
N LEU A 448 -4.71 -0.04 -14.10
CA LEU A 448 -5.99 0.66 -14.06
C LEU A 448 -6.05 1.55 -12.81
N LEU A 449 -6.41 2.81 -12.99
CA LEU A 449 -6.88 3.68 -11.91
C LEU A 449 -8.40 3.75 -11.98
N CYS A 450 -9.10 3.41 -10.90
CA CYS A 450 -10.55 3.55 -10.83
C CYS A 450 -10.94 4.48 -9.70
N GLY A 451 -11.96 5.30 -9.92
CA GLY A 451 -12.64 6.09 -8.90
C GLY A 451 -13.85 6.77 -9.53
N GLY A 452 -14.66 7.46 -8.74
CA GLY A 452 -15.86 8.15 -9.20
C GLY A 452 -15.78 9.64 -8.88
N ALA A 453 -16.00 10.50 -9.87
CA ALA A 453 -15.92 11.96 -9.72
C ALA A 453 -16.74 12.55 -8.55
N GLY A 454 -17.80 11.86 -8.11
CA GLY A 454 -18.62 12.23 -6.97
C GLY A 454 -18.07 11.85 -5.59
N ASP A 455 -16.92 11.15 -5.51
CA ASP A 455 -16.37 10.67 -4.23
C ASP A 455 -15.98 11.83 -3.29
N PRO A 456 -16.69 11.99 -2.15
CA PRO A 456 -16.41 13.06 -1.20
C PRO A 456 -15.28 12.71 -0.21
N THR A 457 -14.78 11.47 -0.22
CA THR A 457 -13.79 10.93 0.72
C THR A 457 -12.39 10.91 0.11
N VAL A 458 -12.25 10.39 -1.11
CA VAL A 458 -10.99 10.39 -1.87
C VAL A 458 -11.20 11.08 -3.21
N PRO A 459 -11.28 12.43 -3.25
CA PRO A 459 -11.68 13.15 -4.46
C PRO A 459 -10.76 12.84 -5.65
N PRO A 460 -11.28 12.31 -6.78
CA PRO A 460 -10.45 11.98 -7.95
C PRO A 460 -9.71 13.18 -8.51
N ALA A 461 -10.26 14.38 -8.34
CA ALA A 461 -9.62 15.64 -8.70
C ALA A 461 -8.23 15.82 -8.07
N LEU A 462 -8.10 15.40 -6.81
CA LEU A 462 -6.92 15.56 -6.00
C LEU A 462 -5.97 14.36 -6.13
N HIS A 463 -6.51 13.16 -6.35
CA HIS A 463 -5.75 11.92 -6.34
C HIS A 463 -5.66 11.26 -7.71
N GLN A 464 -6.72 10.59 -8.18
CA GLN A 464 -6.70 9.80 -9.40
C GLN A 464 -6.28 10.61 -10.64
N ARG A 465 -6.83 11.82 -10.83
CA ARG A 465 -6.49 12.67 -11.98
C ARG A 465 -5.05 13.18 -11.92
N GLN A 466 -4.55 13.51 -10.73
CA GLN A 466 -3.14 13.89 -10.55
C GLN A 466 -2.21 12.71 -10.85
N MET A 467 -2.57 11.51 -10.40
CA MET A 467 -1.80 10.30 -10.67
C MET A 467 -1.79 9.95 -12.16
N LYS A 468 -2.95 10.05 -12.82
CA LYS A 468 -3.05 9.83 -14.27
C LYS A 468 -2.23 10.87 -15.04
N ALA A 469 -2.30 12.14 -14.66
CA ALA A 469 -1.49 13.20 -15.28
C ALA A 469 0.02 12.98 -15.09
N ASP A 470 0.44 12.51 -13.91
CA ASP A 470 1.84 12.15 -13.62
C ASP A 470 2.33 11.03 -14.56
N PHE A 471 1.53 9.98 -14.77
CA PHE A 471 1.83 8.93 -15.75
C PHE A 471 1.83 9.44 -17.21
N ASP A 472 0.85 10.27 -17.58
CA ASP A 472 0.72 10.82 -18.94
C ASP A 472 1.87 11.76 -19.30
N SER A 473 2.39 12.51 -18.33
CA SER A 473 3.58 13.36 -18.50
C SER A 473 4.82 12.57 -18.92
N ARG A 474 4.84 11.25 -18.65
CA ARG A 474 5.89 10.30 -19.00
C ARG A 474 5.51 9.40 -20.19
N GLN A 475 4.39 9.71 -20.86
CA GLN A 475 3.91 9.05 -22.09
C GLN A 475 3.68 7.54 -21.95
N LEU A 476 3.22 7.09 -20.77
CA LEU A 476 2.97 5.68 -20.52
C LEU A 476 1.66 5.22 -21.21
N THR A 477 1.74 4.14 -21.99
CA THR A 477 0.59 3.61 -22.76
C THR A 477 -0.10 2.43 -22.07
N ASN A 478 0.49 1.90 -21.00
CA ASN A 478 -0.02 0.77 -20.22
C ASN A 478 -0.87 1.19 -19.00
N VAL A 479 -1.21 2.48 -18.88
CA VAL A 479 -2.01 3.02 -17.78
C VAL A 479 -3.34 3.57 -18.29
N THR A 480 -4.44 3.05 -17.77
CA THR A 480 -5.80 3.55 -18.01
C THR A 480 -6.41 4.11 -16.75
N SER A 481 -7.42 4.95 -16.90
CA SER A 481 -8.23 5.46 -15.80
C SER A 481 -9.71 5.41 -16.16
N VAL A 482 -10.56 5.05 -15.20
CA VAL A 482 -12.01 5.02 -15.37
C VAL A 482 -12.71 5.85 -14.29
N ASP A 483 -13.75 6.58 -14.70
CA ASP A 483 -14.68 7.28 -13.82
C ASP A 483 -15.97 6.45 -13.71
N VAL A 484 -16.32 6.01 -12.50
CA VAL A 484 -17.53 5.19 -12.24
C VAL A 484 -18.71 5.99 -11.68
N ASP A 485 -18.57 7.31 -11.51
CA ASP A 485 -19.64 8.16 -10.98
C ASP A 485 -20.95 8.07 -11.80
N PRO A 486 -20.95 8.02 -13.15
CA PRO A 486 -22.19 7.83 -13.90
C PRO A 486 -22.95 6.54 -13.53
N GLN A 487 -22.25 5.45 -13.26
CA GLN A 487 -22.83 4.18 -12.84
C GLN A 487 -23.37 4.27 -11.42
N VAL A 488 -22.64 4.95 -10.52
CA VAL A 488 -23.09 5.20 -9.14
C VAL A 488 -24.36 6.05 -9.13
N GLN A 489 -24.40 7.14 -9.91
CA GLN A 489 -25.57 8.00 -10.04
C GLN A 489 -26.77 7.23 -10.61
N ALA A 490 -26.57 6.44 -11.67
CA ALA A 490 -27.65 5.66 -12.27
C ALA A 490 -28.23 4.62 -11.29
N ALA A 491 -27.38 3.99 -10.47
CA ALA A 491 -27.80 2.93 -9.56
C ALA A 491 -28.39 3.43 -8.23
N TYR A 492 -27.86 4.53 -7.69
CA TYR A 492 -28.17 4.98 -6.32
C TYR A 492 -28.69 6.43 -6.25
N GLY A 493 -28.61 7.19 -7.34
CA GLY A 493 -29.09 8.55 -7.42
C GLY A 493 -30.61 8.63 -7.49
N THR A 494 -31.19 9.68 -6.91
CA THR A 494 -32.65 9.90 -7.01
C THR A 494 -32.98 10.27 -8.44
N GLY A 495 -33.77 9.44 -9.13
CA GLY A 495 -34.04 9.61 -10.56
C GLY A 495 -32.82 9.40 -11.46
N GLY A 496 -31.81 8.67 -10.98
CA GLY A 496 -30.56 8.41 -11.72
C GLY A 496 -29.55 9.58 -11.68
N ALA A 497 -29.73 10.54 -10.78
CA ALA A 497 -28.84 11.68 -10.62
C ALA A 497 -28.40 11.85 -9.15
N ALA A 498 -27.19 12.37 -8.94
CA ALA A 498 -26.72 12.73 -7.61
C ALA A 498 -27.61 13.82 -7.00
N PRO A 499 -28.06 13.68 -5.74
CA PRO A 499 -28.80 14.73 -5.05
C PRO A 499 -27.90 15.97 -4.85
N THR A 500 -28.46 17.17 -5.06
CA THR A 500 -27.68 18.43 -5.03
C THR A 500 -27.95 19.31 -3.81
N ASP A 501 -29.03 19.06 -3.05
CA ASP A 501 -29.36 19.85 -1.87
C ASP A 501 -28.63 19.30 -0.63
N PRO A 502 -27.58 19.97 -0.12
CA PRO A 502 -26.77 19.49 1.00
C PRO A 502 -27.54 19.42 2.33
N THR A 503 -28.73 20.02 2.41
CA THR A 503 -29.58 19.98 3.61
C THR A 503 -30.56 18.80 3.60
N SER A 504 -30.69 18.10 2.47
CA SER A 504 -31.62 16.99 2.32
C SER A 504 -31.10 15.69 2.91
N SER A 505 -32.01 14.84 3.40
CA SER A 505 -31.67 13.48 3.84
C SER A 505 -31.14 12.62 2.69
N ALA A 506 -31.66 12.81 1.47
CA ALA A 506 -31.19 12.12 0.27
C ALA A 506 -29.71 12.41 0.00
N PHE A 507 -29.27 13.66 0.13
CA PHE A 507 -27.86 14.03 0.00
C PHE A 507 -26.99 13.37 1.07
N ALA A 508 -27.41 13.46 2.34
CA ALA A 508 -26.66 12.86 3.44
C ALA A 508 -26.52 11.34 3.29
N THR A 509 -27.61 10.63 2.92
CA THR A 509 -27.58 9.19 2.66
C THR A 509 -26.71 8.84 1.45
N TYR A 510 -26.85 9.59 0.34
CA TYR A 510 -26.11 9.29 -0.88
C TYR A 510 -24.60 9.43 -0.69
N TYR A 511 -24.15 10.59 -0.22
CA TYR A 511 -22.72 10.86 -0.03
C TYR A 511 -22.13 10.14 1.18
N GLY A 512 -22.93 9.82 2.20
CA GLY A 512 -22.51 8.99 3.33
C GLY A 512 -22.22 7.53 2.94
N ASN A 513 -22.83 7.04 1.84
CA ASN A 513 -22.62 5.68 1.34
C ASN A 513 -21.74 5.61 0.08
N TYR A 514 -21.48 6.74 -0.58
CA TYR A 514 -20.81 6.78 -1.88
C TYR A 514 -19.50 5.98 -1.88
N HIS A 515 -18.55 6.36 -1.04
CA HIS A 515 -17.22 5.77 -0.99
C HIS A 515 -17.26 4.36 -0.35
N GLY A 516 -17.94 4.19 0.77
CA GLY A 516 -17.91 2.90 1.49
C GLY A 516 -18.65 1.77 0.78
N ASN A 517 -19.71 2.08 0.03
CA ASN A 517 -20.70 1.08 -0.39
C ASN A 517 -21.04 1.14 -1.90
N TYR A 518 -21.15 2.32 -2.50
CA TYR A 518 -21.68 2.45 -3.86
C TYR A 518 -20.61 2.35 -4.96
N GLU A 519 -19.50 3.05 -4.76
CA GLU A 519 -18.37 3.07 -5.70
C GLU A 519 -17.58 1.74 -5.79
N PRO A 520 -17.28 1.03 -4.67
CA PRO A 520 -16.40 -0.12 -4.70
C PRO A 520 -16.83 -1.22 -5.69
N PRO A 521 -18.11 -1.67 -5.74
CA PRO A 521 -18.52 -2.74 -6.66
C PRO A 521 -18.23 -2.41 -8.14
N PHE A 522 -18.45 -1.16 -8.57
CA PHE A 522 -18.15 -0.76 -9.95
C PHE A 522 -16.65 -0.71 -10.24
N CYS A 523 -15.84 -0.28 -9.27
CA CYS A 523 -14.40 -0.32 -9.43
C CYS A 523 -13.84 -1.75 -9.44
N HIS A 524 -14.38 -2.65 -8.62
CA HIS A 524 -14.04 -4.07 -8.65
C HIS A 524 -14.44 -4.74 -9.98
N ALA A 525 -15.58 -4.36 -10.57
CA ALA A 525 -15.96 -4.84 -11.90
C ALA A 525 -14.93 -4.44 -12.98
N ASN A 526 -14.47 -3.18 -12.98
CA ASN A 526 -13.44 -2.70 -13.90
C ASN A 526 -12.06 -3.33 -13.64
N ALA A 527 -11.70 -3.54 -12.37
CA ALA A 527 -10.49 -4.25 -11.98
C ALA A 527 -10.49 -5.69 -12.50
N LYS A 528 -11.58 -6.43 -12.27
CA LYS A 528 -11.75 -7.79 -12.77
C LYS A 528 -11.68 -7.83 -14.30
N ALA A 529 -12.38 -6.94 -15.00
CA ALA A 529 -12.32 -6.86 -16.46
C ALA A 529 -10.89 -6.65 -16.97
N THR A 530 -10.08 -5.83 -16.26
CA THR A 530 -8.66 -5.65 -16.58
C THR A 530 -7.86 -6.93 -16.36
N PHE A 531 -8.09 -7.62 -15.23
CA PHE A 531 -7.41 -8.87 -14.90
C PHE A 531 -7.77 -10.02 -15.84
N ASP A 532 -9.02 -10.09 -16.30
CA ASP A 532 -9.47 -11.10 -17.27
C ASP A 532 -8.69 -10.99 -18.60
N THR A 533 -8.15 -9.82 -18.95
CA THR A 533 -7.30 -9.66 -20.16
C THR A 533 -5.90 -10.25 -20.04
N VAL A 534 -5.48 -10.66 -18.84
CA VAL A 534 -4.12 -11.14 -18.55
C VAL A 534 -4.08 -12.45 -17.75
N ASN A 535 -5.21 -12.95 -17.25
CA ASN A 535 -5.30 -14.14 -16.39
C ASN A 535 -5.01 -15.44 -17.13
#